data_AF-A0A958R073-F1
#
_entry.id   AF-A0A958R073-F1
#
_cell.length_a   1.000
_cell.length_b   1.000
_cell.length_c   1.000
_cell.angle_alpha   90.00
_cell.angle_beta   90.00
_cell.angle_gamma   90.00
#
_symmetry.space_group_name_H-M   'P 1'
#
loop_
_entity.id
_entity.type
_entity.pdbx_description
1 polymer ?
#
loop_
_entity_poly.entity_id
_entity_poly.type
_entity_poly.pdbx_seq_one_letter_code
_entity_poly.pdbx_strand_id
1 'polypeptide(L)'
;MKKLSLVILALIGIQMSALAAGKTMVSYQFGHENTVFPTPYAFEKVTASVDETGVLTVSSVTTRGFDATEPSVVLTRQLSESSVDFLRNELLSLSDAEIQSSYSDIVCMIAVSPAQMIDHLSVATNWDWQKNQFLGELRTVMGPQGCWVHHHIAPKVEWQMNQARGLKKMLQLLALDLAGDILK
;
A
#
# COMPACT_ATOMS: atom_id res chain seq x y z
N MET A 1 -32.27 51.54 -21.70
CA MET A 1 -32.15 51.80 -20.25
C MET A 1 -31.67 50.50 -19.60
N LYS A 2 -30.39 50.42 -19.16
CA LYS A 2 -29.95 50.61 -17.76
C LYS A 2 -30.62 49.55 -16.85
N LYS A 3 -29.96 48.55 -16.25
CA LYS A 3 -28.72 48.48 -15.44
C LYS A 3 -28.33 46.99 -15.24
N LEU A 4 -27.04 46.59 -15.19
CA LEU A 4 -26.19 46.44 -13.97
C LEU A 4 -26.88 45.56 -12.89
N SER A 5 -26.32 44.53 -12.24
CA SER A 5 -24.95 44.10 -11.88
C SER A 5 -25.13 42.74 -11.13
N LEU A 6 -24.33 41.69 -11.36
CA LEU A 6 -23.08 41.36 -10.64
C LEU A 6 -23.28 40.84 -9.20
N VAL A 7 -23.23 39.51 -9.02
CA VAL A 7 -22.72 38.75 -7.83
C VAL A 7 -22.34 37.35 -8.39
N ILE A 8 -21.09 37.02 -8.73
CA ILE A 8 -19.89 36.78 -7.90
C ILE A 8 -20.01 35.57 -6.95
N LEU A 9 -19.03 34.66 -7.08
CA LEU A 9 -18.59 33.61 -6.13
C LEU A 9 -19.41 32.30 -6.04
N ALA A 10 -19.05 31.34 -6.90
CA ALA A 10 -18.85 29.94 -6.50
C ALA A 10 -17.88 29.21 -7.45
N LEU A 11 -16.78 29.86 -7.83
CA LEU A 11 -15.58 29.14 -8.26
C LEU A 11 -14.84 28.73 -6.98
N ILE A 12 -15.35 27.71 -6.29
CA ILE A 12 -14.49 26.91 -5.42
C ILE A 12 -13.69 26.05 -6.40
N GLY A 13 -12.49 26.52 -6.70
CA GLY A 13 -11.52 25.79 -7.49
C GLY A 13 -11.19 24.48 -6.81
N ILE A 14 -11.86 23.41 -7.23
CA ILE A 14 -11.25 22.09 -7.23
C ILE A 14 -10.21 22.14 -8.37
N GLN A 15 -9.09 22.82 -8.13
CA GLN A 15 -7.86 22.49 -8.81
C GLN A 15 -7.43 21.13 -8.25
N MET A 16 -8.10 20.06 -8.69
CA MET A 16 -7.49 18.75 -8.67
C MET A 16 -6.36 18.83 -9.68
N SER A 17 -5.19 19.20 -9.18
CA SER A 17 -3.93 18.95 -9.86
C SER A 17 -3.96 17.50 -10.31
N ALA A 18 -4.10 17.28 -11.60
CA ALA A 18 -3.63 16.06 -12.22
C ALA A 18 -2.11 16.07 -12.02
N LEU A 19 -1.65 15.70 -10.82
CA LEU A 19 -0.30 15.19 -10.68
C LEU A 19 -0.22 14.06 -11.69
N ALA A 20 0.70 14.19 -12.65
CA ALA A 20 1.02 13.10 -13.54
C ALA A 20 1.25 11.87 -12.66
N ALA A 21 0.36 10.88 -12.75
CA ALA A 21 0.44 9.71 -11.89
C ALA A 21 1.79 9.05 -12.16
N GLY A 22 2.69 9.13 -11.19
CA GLY A 22 3.98 8.50 -11.27
C GLY A 22 3.80 6.98 -11.36
N LYS A 23 4.78 6.29 -11.93
CA LYS A 23 4.79 4.83 -11.86
C LYS A 23 4.92 4.42 -10.39
N THR A 24 4.09 3.48 -9.93
CA THR A 24 4.17 2.97 -8.56
C THR A 24 5.48 2.21 -8.33
N MET A 25 6.27 2.63 -7.35
CA MET A 25 7.53 1.95 -6.97
C MET A 25 7.30 0.86 -5.94
N VAL A 26 6.31 1.04 -5.07
CA VAL A 26 6.01 0.11 -3.98
C VAL A 26 4.53 0.13 -3.64
N SER A 27 4.00 -1.04 -3.27
CA SER A 27 2.65 -1.21 -2.77
C SER A 27 2.64 -2.23 -1.63
N TYR A 28 1.98 -1.89 -0.54
CA TYR A 28 1.79 -2.75 0.61
C TYR A 28 0.30 -2.87 0.93
N GLN A 29 -0.22 -4.09 0.95
CA GLN A 29 -1.58 -4.41 1.32
C GLN A 29 -1.59 -5.06 2.69
N PHE A 30 -2.34 -4.50 3.63
CA PHE A 30 -2.51 -5.06 4.96
C PHE A 30 -3.97 -5.00 5.42
N GLY A 31 -4.36 -5.99 6.23
CA GLY A 31 -5.64 -5.94 6.93
C GLY A 31 -5.58 -5.08 8.18
N HIS A 32 -6.66 -4.35 8.44
CA HIS A 32 -6.93 -3.64 9.67
C HIS A 32 -8.26 -4.12 10.25
N GLU A 33 -8.30 -4.46 11.53
CA GLU A 33 -9.54 -4.90 12.17
C GLU A 33 -10.44 -3.69 12.39
N ASN A 34 -11.67 -3.73 11.88
CA ASN A 34 -12.63 -2.65 12.09
C ASN A 34 -13.17 -2.75 13.53
N THR A 35 -12.81 -1.79 14.38
CA THR A 35 -13.21 -1.81 15.79
C THR A 35 -14.61 -1.23 16.03
N VAL A 36 -15.13 -0.45 15.07
CA VAL A 36 -16.44 0.21 15.14
C VAL A 36 -17.59 -0.77 14.95
N PHE A 37 -17.42 -1.75 14.05
CA PHE A 37 -18.39 -2.82 13.81
C PHE A 37 -17.72 -4.18 14.07
N PRO A 38 -17.61 -4.62 15.33
CA PRO A 38 -17.02 -5.91 15.70
C PRO A 38 -17.96 -7.04 15.28
N THR A 39 -18.03 -7.28 13.98
CA THR A 39 -18.59 -8.48 13.40
C THR A 39 -17.40 -9.35 13.00
N PRO A 40 -17.45 -10.67 13.22
CA PRO A 40 -16.31 -11.57 12.97
C PRO A 40 -15.87 -11.67 11.50
N TYR A 41 -16.48 -10.90 10.60
CA TYR A 41 -16.27 -10.94 9.15
C TYR A 41 -16.09 -9.56 8.51
N ALA A 42 -15.98 -8.48 9.29
CA ALA A 42 -15.68 -7.16 8.77
C ALA A 42 -14.23 -6.79 9.06
N PHE A 43 -13.47 -6.50 8.01
CA PHE A 43 -12.12 -5.96 8.12
C PHE A 43 -11.87 -4.96 7.01
N GLU A 44 -10.87 -4.12 7.19
CA GLU A 44 -10.46 -3.15 6.19
C GLU A 44 -9.20 -3.64 5.50
N LYS A 45 -9.28 -3.77 4.17
CA LYS A 45 -8.10 -3.96 3.34
C LYS A 45 -7.52 -2.59 3.03
N VAL A 46 -6.38 -2.28 3.61
CA VAL A 46 -5.65 -1.04 3.36
C VAL A 46 -4.55 -1.31 2.33
N THR A 47 -4.49 -0.50 1.28
CA THR A 47 -3.41 -0.49 0.29
C THR A 47 -2.66 0.83 0.40
N ALA A 48 -1.38 0.75 0.76
CA ALA A 48 -0.47 1.89 0.78
C ALA A 48 0.50 1.78 -0.39
N SER A 49 0.57 2.77 -1.26
CA SER A 49 1.48 2.78 -2.40
C SER A 49 2.20 4.10 -2.54
N VAL A 50 3.47 4.06 -2.96
CA VAL A 50 4.26 5.25 -3.26
C VAL A 50 4.73 5.19 -4.70
N ASP A 51 4.52 6.28 -5.44
CA ASP A 51 4.97 6.42 -6.81
C ASP A 51 6.34 7.10 -6.95
N GLU A 52 6.91 7.07 -8.16
CA GLU A 52 8.21 7.67 -8.48
C GLU A 52 8.28 9.18 -8.22
N THR A 53 7.12 9.86 -8.15
CA THR A 53 7.03 11.29 -7.80
C THR A 53 6.95 11.54 -6.30
N GLY A 54 6.90 10.47 -5.49
CA GLY A 54 6.84 10.55 -4.04
C GLY A 54 5.44 10.74 -3.47
N VAL A 55 4.40 10.53 -4.27
CA VAL A 55 3.02 10.59 -3.78
C VAL A 55 2.68 9.27 -3.10
N LEU A 56 2.47 9.33 -1.79
CA LEU A 56 1.83 8.28 -1.02
C LEU A 56 0.33 8.30 -1.31
N THR A 57 -0.22 7.17 -1.75
CA THR A 57 -1.65 6.93 -1.88
C THR A 57 -2.04 5.82 -0.92
N VAL A 58 -3.08 6.06 -0.13
CA VAL A 58 -3.66 5.09 0.80
C VAL A 58 -5.11 4.89 0.40
N SER A 59 -5.48 3.66 0.06
CA SER A 59 -6.86 3.28 -0.14
C SER A 59 -7.31 2.26 0.91
N SER A 60 -8.49 2.46 1.49
CA SER A 60 -9.12 1.47 2.38
C SER A 60 -10.40 0.97 1.76
N VAL A 61 -10.63 -0.34 1.88
CA VAL A 61 -11.83 -1.01 1.41
C VAL A 61 -12.35 -1.90 2.53
N THR A 62 -13.50 -1.53 3.09
CA THR A 62 -14.20 -2.38 4.06
C THR A 62 -14.76 -3.60 3.32
N THR A 63 -14.29 -4.76 3.76
CA THR A 63 -14.72 -6.06 3.26
C THR A 63 -15.62 -6.69 4.32
N ARG A 64 -16.88 -6.98 3.97
CA ARG A 64 -17.81 -7.72 4.84
C ARG A 64 -18.13 -9.08 4.21
N GLY A 65 -17.69 -10.16 4.87
CA GLY A 65 -17.85 -11.51 4.34
C GLY A 65 -17.12 -11.69 3.00
N PHE A 66 -17.72 -12.43 2.05
CA PHE A 66 -17.11 -12.75 0.76
C PHE A 66 -17.39 -11.76 -0.38
N ASP A 67 -18.44 -10.93 -0.30
CA ASP A 67 -18.95 -10.20 -1.48
C ASP A 67 -19.31 -8.72 -1.29
N ALA A 68 -19.39 -8.20 -0.05
CA ALA A 68 -19.77 -6.79 0.15
C ALA A 68 -18.54 -5.90 0.29
N THR A 69 -18.24 -5.17 -0.79
CA THR A 69 -17.20 -4.15 -0.87
C THR A 69 -17.84 -2.78 -0.74
N GLU A 70 -17.59 -2.07 0.36
CA GLU A 70 -18.04 -0.69 0.56
C GLU A 70 -17.14 0.32 -0.21
N PRO A 71 -17.59 1.57 -0.43
CA PRO A 71 -16.82 2.54 -1.20
C PRO A 71 -15.42 2.75 -0.63
N SER A 72 -14.43 2.76 -1.52
CA SER A 72 -13.03 2.96 -1.17
C SER A 72 -12.79 4.41 -0.76
N VAL A 73 -12.24 4.63 0.44
CA VAL A 73 -11.65 5.92 0.77
C VAL A 73 -10.25 5.97 0.17
N VAL A 74 -9.93 7.01 -0.59
CA VAL A 74 -8.61 7.22 -1.18
C VAL A 74 -8.04 8.54 -0.65
N LEU A 75 -6.91 8.47 0.04
CA LEU A 75 -6.16 9.61 0.54
C LEU A 75 -4.80 9.66 -0.13
N THR A 76 -4.31 10.88 -0.39
CA THR A 76 -2.98 11.09 -0.95
C THR A 76 -2.18 12.10 -0.15
N ARG A 77 -0.86 11.93 -0.14
CA ARG A 77 0.09 12.85 0.51
C ARG A 77 1.41 12.86 -0.24
N GLN A 78 1.93 14.05 -0.51
CA GLN A 78 3.31 14.20 -0.99
C GLN A 78 4.28 13.90 0.15
N LEU A 79 5.19 12.94 -0.05
CA LEU A 79 6.28 12.67 0.88
C LEU A 79 7.43 13.67 0.69
N SER A 80 8.23 13.86 1.74
CA SER A 80 9.48 14.62 1.63
C SER A 80 10.46 13.91 0.71
N GLU A 81 11.29 14.67 0.01
CA GLU A 81 12.37 14.13 -0.85
C GLU A 81 13.24 13.12 -0.08
N SER A 82 13.61 13.44 1.16
CA SER A 82 14.35 12.53 2.04
C SER A 82 13.66 11.19 2.30
N SER A 83 12.33 11.17 2.41
CA SER A 83 11.55 9.94 2.61
C SER A 83 11.48 9.13 1.32
N VAL A 84 11.36 9.80 0.18
CA VAL A 84 11.35 9.17 -1.14
C VAL A 84 12.71 8.54 -1.44
N ASP A 85 13.80 9.24 -1.14
CA ASP A 85 15.17 8.73 -1.31
C ASP A 85 15.44 7.54 -0.39
N PHE A 86 15.00 7.61 0.87
CA PHE A 86 15.08 6.48 1.79
C PHE A 86 14.33 5.26 1.25
N LEU A 87 13.06 5.44 0.84
CA LEU A 87 12.26 4.37 0.24
C LEU A 87 12.94 3.80 -1.01
N ARG A 88 13.43 4.66 -1.90
CA ARG A 88 14.11 4.23 -3.12
C ARG A 88 15.32 3.36 -2.79
N ASN A 89 16.17 3.78 -1.85
CA ASN A 89 17.35 3.00 -1.44
C ASN A 89 16.97 1.63 -0.87
N GLU A 90 15.93 1.55 -0.04
CA GLU A 90 15.40 0.27 0.44
C GLU A 90 14.90 -0.60 -0.72
N LEU A 91 14.20 0.00 -1.69
CA LEU A 91 13.63 -0.70 -2.85
C LEU A 91 14.69 -1.25 -3.81
N LEU A 92 15.82 -0.57 -4.00
CA LEU A 92 16.90 -1.03 -4.88
C LEU A 92 17.42 -2.42 -4.52
N SER A 93 17.48 -2.72 -3.22
CA SER A 93 17.91 -4.03 -2.74
C SER A 93 16.89 -5.15 -2.98
N LEU A 94 15.60 -4.78 -3.11
CA LEU A 94 14.48 -5.69 -3.27
C LEU A 94 14.05 -5.85 -4.73
N SER A 95 14.34 -4.87 -5.60
CA SER A 95 13.93 -4.87 -7.00
C SER A 95 14.46 -6.09 -7.75
N ASP A 96 15.69 -6.48 -7.45
CA ASP A 96 16.38 -7.62 -8.07
C ASP A 96 16.57 -8.79 -7.09
N ALA A 97 15.84 -8.79 -5.97
CA ALA A 97 15.91 -9.87 -5.00
C ALA A 97 15.46 -11.20 -5.60
N GLU A 98 16.23 -12.26 -5.34
CA GLU A 98 15.81 -13.61 -5.67
C GLU A 98 14.71 -14.03 -4.68
N ILE A 99 13.53 -14.34 -5.21
CA ILE A 99 12.36 -14.69 -4.41
C ILE A 99 12.23 -16.20 -4.35
N GLN A 100 12.05 -16.71 -3.14
CA GLN A 100 11.62 -18.09 -2.92
C GLN A 100 10.12 -18.13 -2.73
N SER A 101 9.53 -19.12 -3.40
CA SER A 101 8.15 -19.51 -3.18
C SER A 101 8.16 -20.92 -2.61
N SER A 102 7.46 -21.13 -1.50
CA SER A 102 7.32 -22.44 -0.88
C SER A 102 5.87 -22.71 -0.52
N TYR A 103 5.50 -23.98 -0.51
CA TYR A 103 4.17 -24.45 -0.15
C TYR A 103 4.29 -25.33 1.10
N SER A 104 3.41 -25.13 2.06
CA SER A 104 3.33 -25.95 3.28
C SER A 104 2.12 -26.87 3.22
N ASP A 105 2.36 -28.17 3.13
CA ASP A 105 1.28 -29.18 3.14
C ASP A 105 0.57 -29.26 4.50
N ILE A 106 1.26 -28.83 5.56
CA ILE A 106 0.70 -28.76 6.92
C ILE A 106 0.44 -27.30 7.24
N VAL A 107 -0.84 -26.96 7.33
CA VAL A 107 -1.32 -25.63 7.72
C VAL A 107 -1.99 -25.77 9.08
N CYS A 108 -1.57 -24.95 10.05
CA CYS A 108 -2.19 -24.90 11.37
C CYS A 108 -3.67 -24.52 11.23
N MET A 109 -4.56 -25.33 11.79
CA MET A 109 -5.97 -24.98 11.97
C MET A 109 -6.10 -24.02 13.16
N ILE A 110 -5.61 -22.80 13.01
CA ILE A 110 -5.86 -21.71 13.95
C ILE A 110 -6.84 -20.72 13.32
N ALA A 111 -7.79 -20.22 14.11
CA ALA A 111 -8.67 -19.16 13.68
C ALA A 111 -7.87 -17.85 13.63
N VAL A 112 -7.32 -17.51 12.47
CA VAL A 112 -6.73 -16.21 12.19
C VAL A 112 -7.78 -15.26 11.65
N SER A 113 -7.70 -13.99 12.01
CA SER A 113 -8.64 -13.00 11.46
C SER A 113 -8.35 -12.82 9.97
N PRO A 114 -9.37 -12.57 9.13
CA PRO A 114 -9.16 -12.29 7.70
C PRO A 114 -8.16 -11.16 7.44
N ALA A 115 -8.08 -10.19 8.36
CA ALA A 115 -7.09 -9.12 8.32
C ALA A 115 -5.64 -9.65 8.30
N GLN A 116 -5.33 -10.70 9.08
CA GLN A 116 -3.99 -11.31 9.14
C GLN A 116 -3.63 -12.09 7.87
N MET A 117 -4.60 -12.40 7.01
CA MET A 117 -4.35 -13.06 5.71
C MET A 117 -3.94 -12.06 4.63
N ILE A 118 -4.16 -10.76 4.84
CA ILE A 118 -3.77 -9.71 3.91
C ILE A 118 -2.49 -9.06 4.44
N ASP A 119 -1.36 -9.41 3.84
CA ASP A 119 -0.03 -8.90 4.23
C ASP A 119 0.96 -9.03 3.05
N HIS A 120 0.70 -8.31 1.96
CA HIS A 120 1.44 -8.43 0.70
C HIS A 120 2.24 -7.17 0.40
N LEU A 121 3.56 -7.30 0.30
CA LEU A 121 4.47 -6.26 -0.17
C LEU A 121 4.89 -6.55 -1.60
N SER A 122 4.68 -5.57 -2.48
CA SER A 122 5.11 -5.57 -3.87
C SER A 122 6.02 -4.38 -4.15
N VAL A 123 7.09 -4.62 -4.91
CA VAL A 123 8.09 -3.59 -5.28
C VAL A 123 8.29 -3.60 -6.80
N ALA A 124 8.61 -2.44 -7.36
CA ALA A 124 8.95 -2.33 -8.77
C ALA A 124 10.29 -3.01 -9.05
N THR A 125 10.39 -3.65 -10.21
CA THR A 125 11.53 -4.48 -10.60
C THR A 125 12.39 -3.78 -11.66
N ASN A 126 13.59 -4.32 -11.93
CA ASN A 126 14.50 -3.87 -13.00
C ASN A 126 14.85 -2.38 -12.90
N TRP A 127 15.62 -1.99 -11.87
CA TRP A 127 16.11 -0.62 -11.73
C TRP A 127 17.12 -0.27 -12.84
N ASP A 128 16.89 0.85 -13.52
CA ASP A 128 17.80 1.40 -14.53
C ASP A 128 18.66 2.52 -13.92
N TRP A 129 19.94 2.22 -13.72
CA TRP A 129 20.93 3.16 -13.17
C TRP A 129 21.27 4.35 -14.07
N GLN A 130 21.00 4.27 -15.38
CA GLN A 130 21.23 5.38 -16.29
C GLN A 130 20.08 6.38 -16.24
N LYS A 131 18.84 5.87 -16.12
CA LYS A 131 17.62 6.67 -16.10
C LYS A 131 17.12 7.00 -14.70
N ASN A 132 17.70 6.39 -13.67
CA ASN A 132 17.26 6.49 -12.27
C ASN A 132 15.75 6.22 -12.11
N GLN A 133 15.27 5.13 -12.71
CA GLN A 133 13.85 4.76 -12.66
C GLN A 133 13.67 3.23 -12.68
N PHE A 134 12.52 2.75 -12.22
CA PHE A 134 12.17 1.33 -12.31
C PHE A 134 11.58 1.02 -13.68
N LEU A 135 12.10 0.03 -14.41
CA LEU A 135 11.58 -0.35 -15.73
C LEU A 135 10.51 -1.45 -15.66
N GLY A 136 10.60 -2.35 -14.68
CA GLY A 136 9.71 -3.50 -14.55
C GLY A 136 8.42 -3.21 -13.80
N GLU A 137 7.54 -4.21 -13.75
CA GLU A 137 6.26 -4.13 -13.03
C GLU A 137 6.44 -4.34 -11.53
N LEU A 138 5.37 -4.08 -10.76
CA LEU A 138 5.32 -4.44 -9.35
C LEU A 138 5.30 -5.97 -9.20
N ARG A 139 6.23 -6.51 -8.43
CA ARG A 139 6.31 -7.93 -8.09
C ARG A 139 6.17 -8.10 -6.58
N THR A 140 5.36 -9.05 -6.14
CA THR A 140 5.28 -9.41 -4.73
C THR A 140 6.59 -10.02 -4.26
N VAL A 141 7.24 -9.37 -3.30
CA VAL A 141 8.50 -9.81 -2.72
C VAL A 141 8.31 -10.44 -1.34
N MET A 142 7.21 -10.12 -0.66
CA MET A 142 6.88 -10.74 0.62
C MET A 142 5.37 -10.84 0.82
N GLY A 143 4.87 -12.06 0.99
CA GLY A 143 3.48 -12.34 1.33
C GLY A 143 3.24 -12.51 2.83
N PRO A 144 2.03 -12.94 3.22
CA PRO A 144 1.68 -13.32 4.58
C PRO A 144 2.62 -14.39 5.13
N GLN A 145 2.84 -14.35 6.44
CA GLN A 145 3.72 -15.29 7.15
C GLN A 145 2.96 -15.95 8.30
N GLY A 146 3.40 -17.16 8.68
CA GLY A 146 2.79 -17.93 9.77
C GLY A 146 2.30 -19.30 9.31
N CYS A 147 2.11 -20.23 10.24
CA CYS A 147 1.78 -21.62 9.89
C CYS A 147 0.36 -21.81 9.34
N TRP A 148 -0.47 -20.77 9.31
CA TRP A 148 -1.79 -20.76 8.66
C TRP A 148 -1.72 -20.41 7.16
N VAL A 149 -0.54 -20.03 6.66
CA VAL A 149 -0.34 -19.65 5.25
C VAL A 149 0.14 -20.87 4.49
N HIS A 150 -0.60 -21.29 3.46
CA HIS A 150 -0.19 -22.42 2.62
C HIS A 150 0.94 -22.03 1.66
N HIS A 151 0.92 -20.82 1.13
CA HIS A 151 1.85 -20.33 0.11
C HIS A 151 2.69 -19.18 0.64
N HIS A 152 3.98 -19.43 0.84
CA HIS A 152 4.92 -18.42 1.33
C HIS A 152 5.71 -17.82 0.18
N ILE A 153 5.77 -16.50 0.17
CA ILE A 153 6.60 -15.71 -0.74
C ILE A 153 7.52 -14.83 0.12
N ALA A 154 8.83 -14.93 -0.08
CA ALA A 154 9.82 -14.11 0.61
C ALA A 154 11.13 -14.03 -0.19
N PRO A 155 12.01 -13.06 0.07
CA PRO A 155 13.38 -13.10 -0.42
C PRO A 155 14.12 -14.33 0.09
N LYS A 156 15.02 -14.89 -0.72
CA LYS A 156 15.89 -16.01 -0.30
C LYS A 156 16.90 -15.62 0.77
N VAL A 157 17.38 -14.37 0.71
CA VAL A 157 18.45 -13.90 1.59
C VAL A 157 17.90 -13.18 2.81
N GLU A 158 18.39 -13.55 4.00
CA GLU A 158 17.87 -13.04 5.28
C GLU A 158 17.90 -11.51 5.41
N TRP A 159 18.96 -10.85 4.91
CA TRP A 159 19.05 -9.40 4.97
C TRP A 159 17.93 -8.71 4.15
N GLN A 160 17.60 -9.24 2.96
CA GLN A 160 16.46 -8.77 2.15
C GLN A 160 15.13 -9.08 2.81
N MET A 161 15.01 -10.22 3.51
CA MET A 161 13.81 -10.51 4.31
C MET A 161 13.60 -9.46 5.40
N ASN A 162 14.68 -9.04 6.08
CA ASN A 162 14.61 -8.02 7.12
C ASN A 162 14.26 -6.64 6.54
N GLN A 163 14.81 -6.27 5.38
CA GLN A 163 14.42 -5.04 4.68
C GLN A 163 12.95 -5.04 4.26
N ALA A 164 12.47 -6.14 3.66
CA ALA A 164 11.06 -6.27 3.28
C ALA A 164 10.13 -6.12 4.51
N ARG A 165 10.49 -6.71 5.66
CA ARG A 165 9.74 -6.51 6.93
C ARG A 165 9.80 -5.06 7.41
N GLY A 166 10.95 -4.40 7.31
CA GLY A 166 11.10 -2.98 7.65
C GLY A 166 10.23 -2.09 6.78
N LEU A 167 10.24 -2.33 5.47
CA LEU A 167 9.45 -1.62 4.48
C LEU A 167 7.94 -1.80 4.69
N LYS A 168 7.49 -3.03 4.99
CA LYS A 168 6.10 -3.29 5.40
C LYS A 168 5.69 -2.40 6.59
N LYS A 169 6.47 -2.42 7.66
CA LYS A 169 6.19 -1.61 8.87
C LYS A 169 6.16 -0.12 8.57
N MET A 170 7.12 0.38 7.80
CA MET A 170 7.19 1.79 7.42
C MET A 170 5.96 2.22 6.60
N LEU A 171 5.58 1.44 5.58
CA LEU A 171 4.40 1.75 4.77
C LEU A 171 3.11 1.66 5.59
N GLN A 172 3.03 0.70 6.51
CA GLN A 172 1.92 0.62 7.46
C GLN A 172 1.84 1.87 8.32
N LEU A 173 2.95 2.32 8.91
CA LEU A 173 2.99 3.52 9.74
C LEU A 173 2.62 4.77 8.94
N LEU A 174 3.15 4.93 7.72
CA LEU A 174 2.79 6.04 6.84
C LEU A 174 1.31 6.04 6.46
N ALA A 175 0.72 4.86 6.28
CA ALA A 175 -0.70 4.71 5.98
C ALA A 175 -1.58 5.03 7.18
N LEU A 176 -1.24 4.51 8.36
CA LEU A 176 -1.94 4.79 9.61
C LEU A 176 -1.82 6.27 10.03
N ASP A 177 -0.69 6.90 9.76
CA ASP A 177 -0.50 8.34 10.02
C ASP A 177 -1.37 9.20 9.09
N LEU A 178 -1.55 8.80 7.82
CA LEU A 178 -2.40 9.52 6.87
C LEU A 178 -3.90 9.24 7.07
N ALA A 179 -4.26 7.98 7.34
CA ALA A 179 -5.63 7.51 7.38
C ALA A 179 -6.14 7.21 8.80
N GLY A 180 -5.36 7.52 9.84
CA GLY A 180 -5.62 7.09 11.22
C GLY A 180 -6.93 7.58 11.82
N ASP A 181 -7.52 8.66 11.29
CA ASP A 181 -8.85 9.11 11.69
C ASP A 181 -9.99 8.36 11.00
N ILE A 182 -9.71 7.73 9.86
CA ILE A 182 -10.68 6.98 9.06
C ILE A 182 -10.64 5.48 9.41
N LEU A 183 -9.45 4.98 9.76
CA LEU A 183 -9.20 3.59 10.17
C LEU A 183 -9.44 3.37 11.68
N LYS A 184 -10.43 4.04 12.29
CA LYS A 184 -10.79 3.83 13.71
C LYS A 184 -11.93 2.83 13.83
#